data_AF-A0A6A6GXP0-F1
#
_entry.id   AF-A0A6A6GXP0-F1
#
_cell.length_a   1.000
_cell.length_b   1.000
_cell.length_c   1.000
_cell.angle_alpha   90.00
_cell.angle_beta   90.00
_cell.angle_gamma   90.00
#
_symmetry.space_group_name_H-M   'P 1'
#
loop_
_entity.id
_entity.type
_entity.pdbx_description
1 polymer ?
#
loop_
_entity_poly.entity_id
_entity_poly.type
_entity_poly.pdbx_seq_one_letter_code
_entity_poly.pdbx_strand_id
1 'polypeptide(L)'
;TEPRRLLIVIDLNGTVLYRPTYKNPDCFKKRPQVKDFIKYLFDNFAVMVWSSAKQINADAMCRNLLTAEQQERLVAKVGRDNDLNDDVQAFKRLKDIWSGSFPAITDPGQWNQSNTVLIDTSLQSAKSEPYNAIAIPAFRSGLPEQERDKDVLQNVKKYLEILCTINNVSRYLRMYPFEVEDEARNHKRPANATVLP
;
A
#
# COMPACT_ATOMS: atom_id res chain seq x y z
N THR A 1 -11.32 -8.34 -24.33
CA THR A 1 -10.83 -7.25 -23.47
C THR A 1 -9.97 -7.88 -22.40
N GLU A 2 -8.73 -7.43 -22.23
CA GLU A 2 -7.89 -7.95 -21.15
C GLU A 2 -8.48 -7.57 -19.79
N PRO A 3 -8.40 -8.45 -18.78
CA PRO A 3 -8.88 -8.14 -17.45
C PRO A 3 -8.10 -6.96 -16.89
N ARG A 4 -8.84 -5.97 -16.39
CA ARG A 4 -8.29 -4.74 -15.85
C ARG A 4 -7.43 -5.04 -14.61
N ARG A 5 -6.15 -4.66 -14.68
CA ARG A 5 -5.19 -4.84 -13.58
C ARG A 5 -5.24 -3.64 -12.63
N LEU A 6 -5.17 -3.90 -11.32
CA LEU A 6 -4.94 -2.87 -10.31
C LEU A 6 -3.46 -2.82 -9.94
N LEU A 7 -2.93 -1.61 -9.76
CA LEU A 7 -1.61 -1.36 -9.18
C LEU A 7 -1.75 -1.04 -7.70
N ILE A 8 -1.10 -1.85 -6.86
CA ILE A 8 -0.94 -1.59 -5.45
C ILE A 8 0.45 -1.04 -5.20
N VAL A 9 0.51 0.23 -4.80
CA VAL A 9 1.73 0.90 -4.34
C VAL A 9 1.78 0.76 -2.83
N ILE A 10 2.81 0.12 -2.29
CA ILE A 10 2.89 -0.16 -0.85
C ILE A 10 4.13 0.47 -0.22
N ASP A 11 3.92 1.16 0.89
CA ASP A 11 4.99 1.59 1.79
C ASP A 11 5.56 0.41 2.59
N LEU A 12 6.78 0.56 3.11
CA LEU A 12 7.44 -0.49 3.90
C LEU A 12 7.34 -0.25 5.40
N ASN A 13 8.06 0.75 5.90
CA ASN A 13 8.31 0.92 7.33
C ASN A 13 7.15 1.61 8.04
N GLY A 14 6.58 0.93 9.03
CA GLY A 14 5.31 1.29 9.64
C GLY A 14 4.12 0.62 8.96
N THR A 15 4.27 0.15 7.72
CA THR A 15 3.16 -0.39 6.92
C THR A 15 3.12 -1.91 6.99
N VAL A 16 4.16 -2.59 6.51
CA VAL A 16 4.27 -4.07 6.47
C VAL A 16 5.36 -4.62 7.39
N LEU A 17 6.24 -3.74 7.86
CA LEU A 17 7.30 -4.06 8.80
C LEU A 17 7.60 -2.85 9.69
N TYR A 18 8.35 -3.07 10.76
CA TYR A 18 8.86 -2.02 11.63
C TYR A 18 10.37 -2.19 11.83
N ARG A 19 11.13 -1.12 11.55
CA ARG A 19 12.56 -1.05 11.83
C ARG A 19 12.80 -0.42 13.21
N PRO A 20 13.26 -1.19 14.21
CA PRO A 20 13.61 -0.63 15.52
C PRO A 20 14.82 0.30 15.48
N THR A 21 15.72 0.10 14.51
CA THR A 21 16.87 0.97 14.27
C THR A 21 17.02 1.28 12.79
N TYR A 22 17.23 2.55 12.47
CA TYR A 22 17.50 2.97 11.10
C TYR A 22 18.92 2.63 10.63
N LYS A 23 19.81 2.19 11.53
CA LYS A 23 21.22 1.85 11.24
C LYS A 23 21.42 0.45 10.66
N ASN A 24 20.51 -0.49 10.92
CA ASN A 24 20.58 -1.86 10.40
C ASN A 24 19.29 -2.17 9.60
N PRO A 25 19.31 -2.16 8.27
CA PRO A 25 18.11 -2.36 7.46
C PRO A 25 17.64 -3.82 7.41
N ASP A 26 18.51 -4.78 7.72
CA ASP A 26 18.16 -6.21 7.75
C ASP A 26 17.45 -6.61 9.05
N CYS A 27 17.56 -5.79 10.10
CA CYS A 27 16.87 -6.00 11.36
C CYS A 27 15.52 -5.25 11.38
N PHE A 28 14.44 -5.97 11.12
CA PHE A 28 13.07 -5.46 11.27
C PHE A 28 12.13 -6.52 11.86
N LYS A 29 11.07 -6.03 12.50
CA LYS A 29 9.94 -6.86 12.91
C LYS A 29 8.91 -6.85 11.79
N LYS A 30 8.49 -8.03 11.35
CA LYS A 30 7.40 -8.19 10.37
C LYS A 30 6.07 -7.84 11.03
N ARG A 31 5.19 -7.11 10.34
CA ARG A 31 3.80 -6.93 10.80
C ARG A 31 3.11 -8.30 10.83
N PRO A 32 2.24 -8.59 11.81
CA PRO A 32 1.44 -9.82 11.80
C PRO A 32 0.76 -10.04 10.45
N GLN A 33 0.67 -11.30 10.00
CA GLN A 33 0.07 -11.72 8.70
C GLN A 33 0.74 -11.18 7.42
N VAL A 34 1.87 -10.47 7.52
CA VAL A 34 2.49 -9.86 6.33
C VAL A 34 2.84 -10.86 5.23
N LYS A 35 3.24 -12.09 5.56
CA LYS A 35 3.61 -13.10 4.56
C LYS A 35 2.43 -13.44 3.65
N ASP A 36 1.27 -13.74 4.25
CA ASP A 36 0.05 -14.09 3.51
C ASP A 36 -0.49 -12.89 2.76
N PHE A 37 -0.42 -11.70 3.36
CA PHE A 37 -0.82 -10.45 2.71
C PHE A 37 0.04 -10.16 1.46
N ILE A 38 1.37 -10.23 1.57
CA ILE A 38 2.27 -10.05 0.44
C ILE A 38 2.00 -11.09 -0.65
N LYS A 39 1.83 -12.37 -0.28
CA LYS A 39 1.47 -13.41 -1.25
C LYS A 39 0.19 -13.04 -2.00
N TYR A 40 -0.87 -12.68 -1.27
CA TYR A 40 -2.13 -12.24 -1.83
C TYR A 40 -1.96 -11.04 -2.78
N LEU A 41 -1.15 -10.04 -2.42
CA LEU A 41 -0.91 -8.89 -3.29
C LEU A 41 -0.32 -9.30 -4.63
N PHE A 42 0.72 -10.14 -4.63
CA PHE A 42 1.36 -10.59 -5.86
C PHE A 42 0.45 -11.54 -6.66
N ASP A 43 -0.34 -12.40 -6.01
CA ASP A 43 -1.26 -13.30 -6.73
C ASP A 43 -2.35 -12.55 -7.51
N ASN A 44 -2.74 -11.34 -7.06
CA ASN A 44 -3.92 -10.64 -7.58
C ASN A 44 -3.62 -9.32 -8.30
N PHE A 45 -2.47 -8.69 -8.01
CA PHE A 45 -2.20 -7.31 -8.44
C PHE A 45 -0.82 -7.13 -9.06
N ALA A 46 -0.68 -6.02 -9.78
CA ALA A 46 0.63 -5.44 -10.00
C ALA A 46 1.07 -4.74 -8.70
N VAL A 47 2.31 -4.93 -8.28
CA VAL A 47 2.81 -4.42 -7.00
C VAL A 47 4.00 -3.50 -7.22
N MET A 48 3.98 -2.32 -6.61
CA MET A 48 5.09 -1.38 -6.55
C MET A 48 5.43 -1.10 -5.10
N VAL A 49 6.72 -1.02 -4.79
CA VAL A 49 7.19 -0.53 -3.47
C VAL A 49 7.59 0.93 -3.60
N TRP A 50 7.03 1.78 -2.73
CA TRP A 50 7.45 3.18 -2.61
C TRP A 50 7.71 3.48 -1.16
N SER A 51 8.98 3.55 -0.78
CA SER A 51 9.45 3.63 0.61
C SER A 51 10.06 5.00 0.90
N SER A 52 9.72 5.59 2.05
CA SER A 52 10.37 6.82 2.53
C SER A 52 11.79 6.59 3.07
N ALA A 53 12.29 5.35 3.08
CA ALA A 53 13.69 5.05 3.38
C ALA A 53 14.58 5.25 2.15
N LYS A 54 15.89 5.46 2.35
CA LYS A 54 16.88 5.43 1.25
C LYS A 54 16.76 4.14 0.44
N GLN A 55 17.06 4.19 -0.85
CA GLN A 55 16.95 3.09 -1.81
C GLN A 55 17.67 1.85 -1.31
N ILE A 56 18.91 2.00 -0.82
CA ILE A 56 19.69 0.88 -0.27
C ILE A 56 18.96 0.15 0.88
N ASN A 57 18.21 0.89 1.71
CA ASN A 57 17.44 0.31 2.80
C ASN A 57 16.14 -0.31 2.29
N ALA A 58 15.48 0.31 1.30
CA ALA A 58 14.33 -0.26 0.62
C ALA A 58 14.69 -1.60 -0.03
N ASP A 59 15.85 -1.67 -0.69
CA ASP A 59 16.37 -2.88 -1.30
C ASP A 59 16.62 -3.99 -0.27
N ALA A 60 17.29 -3.66 0.84
CA ALA A 60 17.54 -4.60 1.92
C ALA A 60 16.24 -5.12 2.56
N MET A 61 15.27 -4.25 2.81
CA MET A 61 13.97 -4.66 3.33
C MET A 61 13.23 -5.59 2.35
N CYS A 62 13.20 -5.25 1.06
CA CYS A 62 12.58 -6.10 0.04
C CYS A 62 13.25 -7.47 -0.06
N ARG A 63 14.59 -7.55 -0.03
CA ARG A 63 15.32 -8.83 -0.06
C ARG A 63 14.96 -9.77 1.09
N ASN A 64 14.68 -9.22 2.27
CA ASN A 64 14.36 -10.00 3.48
C ASN A 64 12.84 -10.26 3.64
N LEU A 65 12.00 -9.47 2.95
CA LEU A 65 10.54 -9.58 3.02
C LEU A 65 9.97 -10.44 1.90
N LEU A 66 10.48 -10.28 0.68
CA LEU A 66 9.95 -10.85 -0.56
C LEU A 66 10.80 -12.04 -1.04
N THR A 67 10.19 -12.97 -1.77
CA THR A 67 10.93 -14.00 -2.52
C THR A 67 11.67 -13.39 -3.71
N ALA A 68 12.61 -14.12 -4.32
CA ALA A 68 13.29 -13.68 -5.55
C ALA A 68 12.28 -13.43 -6.69
N GLU A 69 11.36 -14.37 -6.90
CA GLU A 69 10.28 -14.24 -7.89
C GLU A 69 9.41 -12.99 -7.65
N GLN A 70 9.03 -12.73 -6.39
CA GLN A 70 8.26 -11.53 -6.05
C GLN A 70 9.04 -10.25 -6.32
N GLN A 71 10.35 -10.23 -6.08
CA GLN A 71 11.19 -9.07 -6.38
C GLN A 71 11.26 -8.79 -7.88
N GLU A 72 11.37 -9.82 -8.71
CA GLU A 72 11.37 -9.70 -10.17
C GLU A 72 10.02 -9.24 -10.73
N ARG A 73 8.93 -9.55 -10.03
CA ARG A 73 7.56 -9.17 -10.42
C ARG A 73 7.14 -7.77 -9.97
N LEU A 74 7.97 -7.05 -9.22
CA LEU A 74 7.68 -5.66 -8.85
C LEU A 74 7.63 -4.79 -10.11
N VAL A 75 6.59 -3.96 -10.22
CA VAL A 75 6.50 -2.91 -11.25
C VAL A 75 7.64 -1.91 -11.08
N ALA A 76 7.87 -1.50 -9.83
CA ALA A 76 8.99 -0.65 -9.48
C ALA A 76 9.27 -0.75 -7.97
N LYS A 77 10.46 -0.29 -7.58
CA LYS A 77 10.88 -0.15 -6.20
C LYS A 77 11.63 1.18 -6.04
N VAL A 78 10.98 2.13 -5.38
CA VAL A 78 11.48 3.49 -5.21
C VAL A 78 11.76 3.77 -3.74
N GLY A 79 13.00 4.11 -3.43
CA GLY A 79 13.40 4.72 -2.17
C GLY A 79 13.45 6.24 -2.27
N ARG A 80 13.54 6.91 -1.12
CA ARG A 80 13.47 8.37 -0.99
C ARG A 80 14.45 9.17 -1.86
N ASP A 81 15.67 8.69 -2.02
CA ASP A 81 16.73 9.31 -2.84
C ASP A 81 16.51 9.14 -4.36
N ASN A 82 15.60 8.25 -4.76
CA ASN A 82 15.15 8.09 -6.14
C ASN A 82 13.71 8.58 -6.32
N ASP A 83 13.11 9.16 -5.28
CA ASP A 83 11.84 9.86 -5.37
C ASP A 83 12.06 11.18 -6.12
N LEU A 84 11.09 11.57 -6.95
CA LEU A 84 11.16 12.81 -7.74
C LEU A 84 10.71 14.03 -6.93
N ASN A 85 10.35 13.84 -5.66
CA ASN A 85 10.08 14.89 -4.71
C ASN A 85 11.32 15.17 -3.85
N ASP A 86 11.87 16.38 -4.00
CA ASP A 86 12.94 16.91 -3.13
C ASP A 86 12.38 17.50 -1.81
N ASP A 87 11.07 17.34 -1.57
CA ASP A 87 10.40 17.87 -0.40
C ASP A 87 10.77 17.10 0.88
N VAL A 88 11.06 17.86 1.93
CA VAL A 88 11.31 17.35 3.30
C VAL A 88 10.10 16.53 3.83
N GLN A 89 8.91 16.81 3.30
CA GLN A 89 7.68 16.05 3.56
C GLN A 89 7.54 15.00 2.46
N ALA A 90 7.78 13.72 2.78
CA ALA A 90 7.82 12.60 1.83
C ALA A 90 6.48 12.35 1.12
N PHE A 91 6.13 13.19 0.14
CA PHE A 91 4.97 13.03 -0.71
C PHE A 91 5.20 11.94 -1.75
N LYS A 92 4.21 11.06 -1.92
CA LYS A 92 4.21 10.00 -2.93
C LYS A 92 3.19 10.35 -3.98
N ARG A 93 3.59 11.22 -4.92
CA ARG A 93 2.70 11.73 -5.98
C ARG A 93 2.40 10.62 -6.98
N LEU A 94 1.20 10.03 -6.94
CA LEU A 94 0.84 8.94 -7.84
C LEU A 94 0.83 9.36 -9.31
N LYS A 95 0.67 10.65 -9.59
CA LYS A 95 0.82 11.19 -10.95
C LYS A 95 2.20 10.91 -11.55
N ASP A 96 3.26 10.85 -10.74
CA ASP A 96 4.61 10.53 -11.22
C ASP A 96 4.69 9.08 -11.76
N ILE A 97 3.85 8.18 -11.24
CA ILE A 97 3.66 6.83 -11.80
C ILE A 97 2.88 6.92 -13.12
N TRP A 98 1.78 7.67 -13.12
CA TRP A 98 0.85 7.73 -14.27
C TRP A 98 1.46 8.39 -15.51
N SER A 99 2.34 9.38 -15.31
CA SER A 99 3.09 10.02 -16.40
C SER A 99 4.32 9.23 -16.83
N GLY A 100 4.65 8.10 -16.18
CA GLY A 100 5.84 7.31 -16.48
C GLY A 100 7.14 7.99 -16.07
N SER A 101 7.12 8.83 -15.03
CA SER A 101 8.31 9.57 -14.60
C SER A 101 9.36 8.67 -13.94
N PHE A 102 8.98 7.47 -13.48
CA PHE A 102 9.92 6.48 -13.00
C PHE A 102 10.45 5.61 -14.16
N PRO A 103 11.77 5.54 -14.40
CA PRO A 103 12.34 4.77 -15.52
C PRO A 103 12.00 3.28 -15.51
N ALA A 104 11.71 2.71 -14.33
CA ALA A 104 11.31 1.31 -14.19
C ALA A 104 9.89 1.02 -14.71
N ILE A 105 9.05 2.04 -14.89
CA ILE A 105 7.69 1.90 -15.43
C ILE A 105 7.79 1.96 -16.95
N THR A 106 7.69 0.80 -17.59
CA THR A 106 7.90 0.65 -19.03
C THR A 106 6.64 0.83 -19.87
N ASP A 107 5.47 0.91 -19.25
CA ASP A 107 4.17 1.11 -19.92
C ASP A 107 3.43 2.35 -19.35
N PRO A 108 3.87 3.57 -19.71
CA PRO A 108 3.21 4.80 -19.29
C PRO A 108 1.74 4.83 -19.73
N GLY A 109 0.83 5.21 -18.82
CA GLY A 109 -0.61 5.23 -19.08
C GLY A 109 -1.35 3.94 -18.74
N GLN A 110 -0.65 2.81 -18.51
CA GLN A 110 -1.24 1.60 -17.95
C GLN A 110 -1.88 1.85 -16.58
N TRP A 111 -1.25 2.75 -15.81
CA TRP A 111 -1.68 3.15 -14.47
C TRP A 111 -2.21 4.57 -14.47
N ASN A 112 -3.34 4.78 -13.79
CA ASN A 112 -3.99 6.06 -13.65
C ASN A 112 -4.83 6.11 -12.37
N GLN A 113 -5.48 7.25 -12.16
CA GLN A 113 -6.36 7.50 -11.01
C GLN A 113 -7.42 6.41 -10.82
N SER A 114 -7.91 5.81 -11.89
CA SER A 114 -8.97 4.82 -11.78
C SER A 114 -8.48 3.47 -11.24
N ASN A 115 -7.20 3.07 -11.40
CA ASN A 115 -6.69 1.72 -11.12
C ASN A 115 -5.43 1.64 -10.23
N THR A 116 -5.04 2.73 -9.58
CA THR A 116 -3.89 2.75 -8.66
C THR A 116 -4.33 2.98 -7.23
N VAL A 117 -3.80 2.20 -6.27
CA VAL A 117 -4.06 2.35 -4.84
C VAL A 117 -2.75 2.41 -4.07
N LEU A 118 -2.56 3.44 -3.25
CA LEU A 118 -1.46 3.59 -2.31
C LEU A 118 -1.86 3.05 -0.94
N ILE A 119 -1.05 2.18 -0.35
CA ILE A 119 -1.17 1.73 1.03
C ILE A 119 -0.02 2.35 1.82
N ASP A 120 -0.36 3.24 2.73
CA ASP A 120 0.60 4.01 3.53
C ASP A 120 0.06 4.18 4.96
N THR A 121 0.91 4.64 5.86
CA THR A 121 0.50 4.98 7.24
C THR A 121 0.13 6.44 7.42
N SER A 122 0.41 7.28 6.43
CA SER A 122 0.21 8.72 6.49
C SER A 122 -0.61 9.20 5.30
N LEU A 123 -1.75 9.84 5.60
CA LEU A 123 -2.54 10.55 4.59
C LEU A 123 -1.74 11.72 3.99
N GLN A 124 -0.75 12.27 4.70
CA GLN A 124 0.12 13.31 4.17
C GLN A 124 0.90 12.80 2.95
N SER A 125 1.36 11.54 2.96
CA SER A 125 2.06 10.94 1.83
C SER A 125 1.21 10.93 0.56
N ALA A 126 -0.12 10.81 0.71
CA ALA A 126 -1.09 10.77 -0.36
C ALA A 126 -1.75 12.12 -0.67
N LYS A 127 -1.25 13.24 -0.13
CA LYS A 127 -1.96 14.53 -0.16
C LYS A 127 -2.32 15.00 -1.58
N SER A 128 -1.53 14.66 -2.58
CA SER A 128 -1.80 14.99 -3.99
C SER A 128 -2.96 14.17 -4.58
N GLU A 129 -3.11 12.91 -4.17
CA GLU A 129 -4.14 11.98 -4.63
C GLU A 129 -4.82 11.26 -3.44
N PRO A 130 -5.52 12.00 -2.55
CA PRO A 130 -5.99 11.46 -1.27
C PRO A 130 -7.05 10.36 -1.44
N TYR A 131 -7.78 10.39 -2.57
CA TYR A 131 -8.78 9.38 -2.89
C TYR A 131 -8.22 8.14 -3.57
N ASN A 132 -6.90 8.01 -3.68
CA ASN A 132 -6.24 6.81 -4.16
C ASN A 132 -5.47 6.11 -3.03
N ALA A 133 -5.70 6.48 -1.77
CA ALA A 133 -4.93 5.97 -0.65
C ALA A 133 -5.78 5.24 0.40
N ILE A 134 -5.23 4.14 0.89
CA ILE A 134 -5.64 3.41 2.08
C ILE A 134 -4.64 3.78 3.17
N ALA A 135 -5.06 4.61 4.11
CA ALA A 135 -4.25 4.93 5.29
C ALA A 135 -4.51 3.92 6.40
N ILE A 136 -3.44 3.30 6.90
CA ILE A 136 -3.53 2.30 7.98
C ILE A 136 -2.78 2.75 9.24
N PRO A 137 -3.15 2.26 10.43
CA PRO A 137 -2.39 2.50 11.64
C PRO A 137 -0.92 2.07 11.47
N ALA A 138 -0.01 2.90 11.96
CA ALA A 138 1.42 2.65 11.87
C ALA A 138 1.85 1.52 12.82
N PHE A 139 2.50 0.49 12.27
CA PHE A 139 3.09 -0.61 12.99
C PHE A 139 4.40 -0.17 13.66
N ARG A 140 4.45 -0.15 14.99
CA ARG A 140 5.61 0.30 15.78
C ARG A 140 5.86 -0.62 16.98
N SER A 141 7.09 -0.64 17.50
CA SER A 141 7.37 -1.32 18.78
C SER A 141 6.77 -0.54 19.95
N GLY A 142 6.16 -1.27 20.90
CA GLY A 142 5.65 -0.72 22.15
C GLY A 142 4.14 -0.73 22.31
N LEU A 143 3.37 -1.19 21.31
CA LEU A 143 1.91 -1.34 21.42
C LEU A 143 1.53 -2.63 22.18
N PRO A 144 0.56 -2.57 23.12
CA PRO A 144 0.02 -3.74 23.83
C PRO A 144 -0.46 -4.83 22.88
N GLU A 145 -0.34 -6.11 23.26
CA GLU A 145 -0.73 -7.27 22.43
C GLU A 145 -2.17 -7.30 22.00
N GLN A 146 -3.04 -6.79 22.85
CA GLN A 146 -4.47 -6.72 22.61
C GLN A 146 -4.83 -5.56 21.66
N GLU A 147 -3.95 -4.57 21.50
CA GLU A 147 -4.04 -3.48 20.52
C GLU A 147 -3.24 -3.79 19.25
N ARG A 148 -2.54 -4.93 19.21
CA ARG A 148 -1.83 -5.38 18.01
C ARG A 148 -2.87 -5.81 17.00
N ASP A 149 -3.25 -4.88 16.10
CA ASP A 149 -2.94 -4.92 14.66
C ASP A 149 -3.24 -6.22 13.87
N LYS A 150 -3.85 -7.24 14.48
CA LYS A 150 -4.02 -8.58 13.95
C LYS A 150 -4.92 -8.58 12.73
N ASP A 151 -5.81 -7.61 12.60
CA ASP A 151 -6.79 -7.58 11.52
C ASP A 151 -6.57 -6.42 10.54
N VAL A 152 -5.56 -5.57 10.71
CA VAL A 152 -5.37 -4.44 9.78
C VAL A 152 -5.09 -4.94 8.37
N LEU A 153 -4.11 -5.83 8.17
CA LEU A 153 -3.80 -6.36 6.84
C LEU A 153 -4.95 -7.21 6.28
N GLN A 154 -5.70 -7.91 7.14
CA GLN A 154 -6.89 -8.64 6.74
C GLN A 154 -8.03 -7.71 6.29
N ASN A 155 -8.25 -6.59 6.99
CA ASN A 155 -9.22 -5.57 6.61
C ASN A 155 -8.82 -4.88 5.30
N VAL A 156 -7.54 -4.57 5.12
CA VAL A 156 -7.02 -4.06 3.84
C VAL A 156 -7.28 -5.07 2.73
N LYS A 157 -6.98 -6.36 2.95
CA LYS A 157 -7.28 -7.43 1.98
C LYS A 157 -8.76 -7.45 1.58
N LYS A 158 -9.70 -7.50 2.54
CA LYS A 158 -11.15 -7.45 2.26
C LYS A 158 -11.53 -6.22 1.45
N TYR A 159 -10.96 -5.07 1.77
CA TYR A 159 -11.25 -3.83 1.05
C TYR A 159 -10.69 -3.87 -0.38
N LEU A 160 -9.50 -4.43 -0.60
CA LEU A 160 -8.94 -4.64 -1.94
C LEU A 160 -9.79 -5.62 -2.78
N GLU A 161 -10.35 -6.67 -2.17
CA GLU A 161 -11.29 -7.59 -2.85
C GLU A 161 -12.51 -6.85 -3.40
N ILE A 162 -13.03 -5.85 -2.67
CA ILE A 162 -14.09 -4.96 -3.18
C ILE A 162 -13.56 -4.14 -4.35
N LEU A 163 -12.41 -3.47 -4.19
CA LEU A 163 -11.83 -2.60 -5.23
C LEU A 163 -11.56 -3.34 -6.55
N CYS A 164 -11.27 -4.64 -6.54
CA CYS A 164 -11.17 -5.47 -7.74
C CYS A 164 -12.41 -5.40 -8.63
N THR A 165 -13.59 -5.22 -8.04
CA THR A 165 -14.87 -5.16 -8.76
C THR A 165 -15.21 -3.74 -9.25
N ILE A 166 -14.39 -2.75 -8.90
CA ILE A 166 -14.70 -1.35 -9.15
C ILE A 166 -13.91 -0.78 -10.33
N ASN A 167 -14.65 -0.20 -11.28
CA ASN A 167 -14.07 0.43 -12.47
C ASN A 167 -13.25 1.69 -12.16
N ASN A 168 -13.61 2.44 -11.11
CA ASN A 168 -12.88 3.64 -10.69
C ASN A 168 -12.65 3.61 -9.18
N VAL A 169 -11.50 3.10 -8.76
CA VAL A 169 -11.17 2.92 -7.34
C VAL A 169 -11.14 4.26 -6.62
N SER A 170 -10.68 5.34 -7.28
CA SER A 170 -10.63 6.65 -6.65
C SER A 170 -11.99 7.21 -6.27
N ARG A 171 -12.99 7.02 -7.15
CA ARG A 171 -14.37 7.41 -6.86
C ARG A 171 -14.92 6.61 -5.69
N TYR A 172 -14.62 5.32 -5.63
CA TYR A 172 -15.07 4.45 -4.55
C TYR A 172 -14.44 4.81 -3.21
N LEU A 173 -13.11 4.95 -3.15
CA LEU A 173 -12.37 5.38 -1.97
C LEU A 173 -12.84 6.75 -1.45
N ARG A 174 -13.25 7.65 -2.34
CA ARG A 174 -13.86 8.93 -1.95
C ARG A 174 -15.23 8.75 -1.29
N MET A 175 -16.07 7.86 -1.82
CA MET A 175 -17.44 7.64 -1.34
C MET A 175 -17.50 6.75 -0.10
N TYR A 176 -16.59 5.77 -0.01
CA TYR A 176 -16.54 4.76 1.03
C TYR A 176 -15.09 4.62 1.54
N PRO A 177 -14.53 5.63 2.24
CA PRO A 177 -13.15 5.58 2.71
C PRO A 177 -12.84 4.32 3.51
N PHE A 178 -11.59 3.85 3.40
CA PHE A 178 -11.14 2.71 4.21
C PHE A 178 -11.20 3.05 5.70
N GLU A 179 -11.77 2.12 6.47
CA GLU A 179 -11.79 2.15 7.92
C GLU A 179 -11.36 0.77 8.41
N VAL A 180 -10.47 0.72 9.41
CA VAL A 180 -10.16 -0.54 10.09
C VAL A 180 -11.41 -0.93 10.88
N GLU A 181 -11.94 -2.13 10.61
CA GLU A 181 -13.06 -2.68 11.38
C GLU A 181 -12.61 -2.81 12.84
N ASP A 182 -13.30 -2.08 13.71
CA ASP A 182 -13.17 -2.18 15.16
C ASP A 182 -14.44 -2.88 15.65
N GLU A 183 -14.34 -4.13 16.08
CA GLU A 183 -15.52 -4.96 16.45
C GLU A 183 -16.40 -4.26 17.50
N ALA A 184 -15.83 -3.36 18.31
CA ALA A 184 -16.56 -2.55 19.29
C ALA A 184 -17.48 -1.47 18.66
N ARG A 185 -17.22 -1.00 17.44
CA ARG A 185 -17.99 0.07 16.77
C ARG A 185 -19.12 -0.44 15.88
N ASN A 186 -19.22 -1.76 15.66
CA ASN A 186 -20.09 -2.33 14.63
C ASN A 186 -21.59 -2.40 14.96
N HIS A 187 -22.05 -1.85 16.10
CA HIS A 187 -23.49 -1.75 16.41
C HIS A 187 -24.24 -0.65 15.60
N LYS A 188 -23.60 0.01 14.62
CA LYS A 188 -24.20 1.18 13.92
C LYS A 188 -24.04 1.23 12.39
N ARG A 189 -23.46 0.23 11.72
CA ARG A 189 -23.48 0.23 10.24
C ARG A 189 -24.79 -0.38 9.73
N PRO A 190 -25.63 0.35 8.98
CA PRO A 190 -26.81 -0.25 8.38
C PRO A 190 -26.36 -1.26 7.33
N ALA A 191 -26.83 -2.50 7.48
CA ALA A 191 -26.79 -3.50 6.43
C ALA A 191 -27.71 -3.00 5.32
N ASN A 192 -27.17 -2.35 4.29
CA ASN A 192 -27.75 -2.22 2.95
C ASN A 192 -26.84 -1.34 2.07
N ALA A 193 -25.82 -1.96 1.49
CA ALA A 193 -25.30 -1.52 0.20
C ALA A 193 -25.77 -2.55 -0.83
N THR A 194 -27.06 -2.45 -1.18
CA THR A 194 -27.64 -3.16 -2.31
C THR A 194 -26.89 -2.71 -3.56
N VAL A 195 -26.19 -3.65 -4.19
CA VAL A 195 -25.65 -3.48 -5.54
C VAL A 195 -26.84 -3.18 -6.45
N LEU A 196 -26.97 -1.92 -6.89
CA LEU A 196 -27.88 -1.55 -7.95
C LEU A 196 -27.30 -2.01 -9.30
N PRO A 197 -28.17 -2.39 -10.25
CA PRO A 197 -27.80 -3.12 -11.47
C PRO A 197 -26.90 -2.33 -12.43
#